data_AF-A0A5R8Z1I0-F1
#
_entry.id   AF-A0A5R8Z1I0-F1
#
_cell.length_a   1.000
_cell.length_b   1.000
_cell.length_c   1.000
_cell.angle_alpha   90.00
_cell.angle_beta   90.00
_cell.angle_gamma   90.00
#
_symmetry.space_group_name_H-M   'P 1'
#
loop_
_entity.id
_entity.type
_entity.pdbx_description
1 polymer ?
#
loop_
_entity_poly.entity_id
_entity_poly.type
_entity_poly.pdbx_seq_one_letter_code
_entity_poly.pdbx_strand_id
1 'polypeptide(L)'
;MIHTDDFAQHMSSMRLWFDPLPSEMGGPLNLLLPSNTPVISGTVAHYGGHWVHPDWRGNGIPGILLPMAKILTMELFGSDWDTGIVLSNSAQRRNLMAAYGFAKAELCYSGFFPPLRRDETFFLVRSTREQTLHDLPAVITGLREDGEEPVLTTRTGSRNG
;
A
#
# COMPACT_ATOMS: atom_id res chain seq x y z
N MET A 1 4.73 11.73 -4.66
CA MET A 1 4.07 11.67 -5.99
C MET A 1 5.14 11.50 -7.05
N ILE A 2 4.86 10.75 -8.10
CA ILE A 2 5.75 10.51 -9.23
C ILE A 2 4.97 10.81 -10.51
N HIS A 3 5.43 11.76 -11.31
CA HIS A 3 4.90 12.00 -12.65
C HIS A 3 5.72 11.21 -13.65
N THR A 4 5.08 10.35 -14.42
CA THR A 4 5.80 9.41 -15.30
C THR A 4 4.94 8.94 -16.47
N ASP A 5 5.59 8.62 -17.59
CA ASP A 5 4.95 7.95 -18.72
C ASP A 5 4.90 6.42 -18.52
N ASP A 6 5.75 5.89 -17.63
CA ASP A 6 5.82 4.46 -17.33
C ASP A 6 6.47 4.21 -15.96
N PHE A 7 5.62 3.92 -14.96
CA PHE A 7 6.05 3.64 -13.60
C PHE A 7 6.96 2.40 -13.50
N ALA A 8 6.81 1.42 -14.40
CA ALA A 8 7.63 0.21 -14.38
C ALA A 8 9.11 0.54 -14.66
N GLN A 9 9.39 1.61 -15.41
CA GLN A 9 10.77 2.08 -15.63
C GLN A 9 11.41 2.59 -14.34
N HIS A 10 10.66 3.24 -13.46
CA HIS A 10 11.18 3.67 -12.15
C HIS A 10 11.52 2.47 -11.26
N MET A 11 10.70 1.41 -11.30
CA MET A 11 10.99 0.16 -10.61
C MET A 11 12.23 -0.53 -11.20
N SER A 12 12.25 -0.72 -12.52
CA SER A 12 13.34 -1.43 -13.21
C SER A 12 14.68 -0.71 -13.04
N SER A 13 14.70 0.62 -13.15
CA SER A 13 15.92 1.43 -12.95
C SER A 13 16.31 1.65 -11.49
N MET A 14 15.55 1.09 -10.53
CA MET A 14 15.72 1.29 -9.09
C MET A 14 15.56 2.74 -8.60
N ARG A 15 15.02 3.63 -9.42
CA ARG A 15 14.77 5.04 -9.05
C ARG A 15 13.69 5.24 -8.00
N LEU A 16 12.91 4.20 -7.66
CA LEU A 16 12.01 4.24 -6.51
C LEU A 16 12.75 4.27 -5.17
N TRP A 17 13.98 3.76 -5.12
CA TRP A 17 14.74 3.61 -3.88
C TRP A 17 15.95 4.53 -3.81
N PHE A 18 16.49 4.94 -4.97
CA PHE A 18 17.70 5.75 -5.05
C PHE A 18 17.56 6.89 -6.06
N ASP A 19 18.06 8.05 -5.67
CA ASP A 19 18.26 9.19 -6.56
C ASP A 19 19.47 10.00 -6.07
N PRO A 20 20.66 9.87 -6.70
CA PRO A 20 21.00 8.98 -7.83
C PRO A 20 21.21 7.51 -7.39
N LEU A 21 21.19 6.58 -8.35
CA LEU A 21 21.54 5.17 -8.12
C LEU A 21 23.04 5.03 -7.80
N PRO A 22 23.43 4.39 -6.66
CA PRO A 22 24.83 4.11 -6.37
C PRO A 22 25.49 3.28 -7.48
N SER A 23 26.74 3.62 -7.85
CA SER A 23 27.47 2.94 -8.93
C SER A 23 27.73 1.45 -8.68
N GLU A 24 27.68 1.03 -7.42
CA GLU A 24 27.86 -0.35 -6.97
C GLU A 24 26.58 -1.19 -7.13
N MET A 25 25.44 -0.55 -7.34
CA MET A 25 24.19 -1.24 -7.65
C MET A 25 24.27 -1.74 -9.09
N GLY A 26 23.95 -3.03 -9.29
CA GLY A 26 23.99 -3.65 -10.61
C GLY A 26 23.04 -3.00 -11.63
N GLY A 27 22.93 -3.65 -12.80
CA GLY A 27 22.00 -3.25 -13.86
C GLY A 27 20.52 -3.28 -13.46
N PRO A 28 19.62 -2.89 -14.37
CA PRO A 28 18.20 -2.78 -14.09
C PRO A 28 17.58 -4.10 -13.60
N LEU A 29 16.53 -4.00 -12.79
CA LEU A 29 15.72 -5.14 -12.39
C LEU A 29 14.91 -5.65 -13.59
N ASN A 30 15.02 -6.95 -13.86
CA ASN A 30 14.18 -7.64 -14.82
C ASN A 30 12.80 -7.89 -14.19
N LEU A 31 11.83 -7.03 -14.51
CA LEU A 31 10.49 -7.13 -13.96
C LEU A 31 9.73 -8.32 -14.57
N LEU A 32 8.89 -8.95 -13.75
CA LEU A 32 8.06 -10.11 -14.08
C LEU A 32 6.57 -9.75 -14.18
N LEU A 33 6.26 -8.48 -14.48
CA LEU A 33 4.88 -8.01 -14.55
C LEU A 33 4.09 -8.82 -15.61
N PRO A 34 2.86 -9.25 -15.30
CA PRO A 34 1.99 -9.90 -16.28
C PRO A 34 1.82 -9.06 -17.55
N SER A 35 1.74 -9.69 -18.72
CA SER A 35 1.61 -8.99 -20.02
C SER A 35 0.34 -8.15 -20.16
N ASN A 36 -0.69 -8.43 -19.36
CA ASN A 36 -1.94 -7.67 -19.28
C ASN A 36 -1.91 -6.58 -18.21
N THR A 37 -0.79 -6.36 -17.53
CA THR A 37 -0.61 -5.21 -16.64
C THR A 37 -0.66 -3.94 -17.50
N PRO A 38 -1.57 -2.99 -17.24
CA PRO A 38 -1.61 -1.75 -17.99
C PRO A 38 -0.34 -0.94 -17.74
N VAL A 39 0.04 -0.11 -18.70
CA VAL A 39 1.06 0.92 -18.48
C VAL A 39 0.53 1.89 -17.42
N ILE A 40 1.27 2.03 -16.33
CA ILE A 40 0.93 2.94 -15.23
C ILE A 40 1.63 4.27 -15.52
N SER A 41 0.86 5.28 -15.89
CA SER A 41 1.35 6.60 -16.29
C SER A 41 0.53 7.73 -15.67
N GLY A 42 0.99 8.96 -15.82
CA GLY A 42 0.39 10.14 -15.21
C GLY A 42 0.93 10.39 -13.80
N THR A 43 0.06 10.77 -12.88
CA THR A 43 0.38 11.10 -11.50
C THR A 43 0.22 9.88 -10.60
N VAL A 44 1.34 9.28 -10.19
CA VAL A 44 1.38 8.07 -9.38
C VAL A 44 1.68 8.40 -7.92
N ALA A 45 0.76 8.04 -7.02
CA ALA A 45 1.01 8.00 -5.60
C ALA A 45 1.63 6.64 -5.24
N HIS A 46 2.93 6.63 -4.93
CA HIS A 46 3.63 5.43 -4.50
C HIS A 46 3.75 5.40 -2.97
N TYR A 47 3.26 4.33 -2.35
CA TYR A 47 3.28 4.11 -0.91
C TYR A 47 4.34 3.07 -0.56
N GLY A 48 5.25 3.43 0.33
CA GLY A 48 6.36 2.60 0.76
C GLY A 48 7.07 3.20 1.96
N GLY A 49 8.16 2.59 2.39
CA GLY A 49 8.98 3.09 3.51
C GLY A 49 8.30 3.07 4.88
N HIS A 50 7.10 2.49 4.99
CA HIS A 50 6.39 2.42 6.25
C HIS A 50 7.05 1.40 7.19
N TRP A 51 7.51 1.88 8.34
CA TRP A 51 8.00 1.06 9.43
C TRP A 51 7.18 1.34 10.70
N VAL A 52 6.69 0.27 11.34
CA VAL A 52 5.96 0.35 12.60
C VAL A 52 6.86 -0.19 13.72
N HIS A 53 6.95 0.56 14.81
CA HIS A 53 7.67 0.15 16.03
C HIS A 53 7.16 -1.22 16.51
N PRO A 54 8.03 -2.15 16.95
CA PRO A 54 7.63 -3.50 17.35
C PRO A 54 6.42 -3.55 18.29
N ASP A 55 6.40 -2.71 19.33
CA ASP A 55 5.32 -2.65 20.33
C ASP A 55 3.96 -2.22 19.75
N TRP A 56 3.96 -1.60 18.57
CA TRP A 56 2.76 -1.09 17.91
C TRP A 56 2.31 -1.99 16.74
N ARG A 57 3.07 -3.04 16.41
CA ARG A 57 2.69 -3.99 15.35
C ARG A 57 1.48 -4.81 15.78
N GLY A 58 0.63 -5.16 14.82
CA GLY A 58 -0.60 -5.93 15.07
C GLY A 58 -1.80 -5.08 15.51
N ASN A 59 -1.63 -3.79 15.79
CA ASN A 59 -2.71 -2.89 16.18
C ASN A 59 -3.46 -2.25 14.99
N GLY A 60 -3.54 -2.94 13.85
CA GLY A 60 -4.33 -2.46 12.70
C GLY A 60 -3.83 -1.18 12.00
N ILE A 61 -2.72 -0.57 12.43
CA ILE A 61 -2.21 0.72 11.92
C ILE A 61 -2.23 0.86 10.39
N PRO A 62 -1.79 -0.14 9.59
CA PRO A 62 -1.84 0.00 8.13
C PRO A 62 -3.24 0.18 7.56
N GLY A 63 -4.26 -0.40 8.20
CA GLY A 63 -5.67 -0.26 7.81
C GLY A 63 -6.25 1.13 8.07
N ILE A 64 -5.55 1.97 8.83
CA ILE A 64 -5.94 3.37 9.06
C ILE A 64 -5.06 4.29 8.20
N LEU A 65 -3.74 4.17 8.34
CA LEU A 65 -2.80 5.12 7.73
C LEU A 65 -2.83 5.09 6.21
N LEU A 66 -2.89 3.90 5.61
CA LEU A 66 -2.80 3.81 4.15
C LEU A 66 -4.06 4.33 3.45
N PRO A 67 -5.29 4.02 3.92
CA PRO A 67 -6.49 4.65 3.39
C PRO A 67 -6.51 6.17 3.57
N MET A 68 -6.10 6.69 4.74
CA MET A 68 -5.98 8.13 4.95
C MET A 68 -4.97 8.76 3.97
N ALA A 69 -3.83 8.10 3.76
CA ALA A 69 -2.84 8.56 2.80
C ALA A 69 -3.41 8.60 1.38
N LYS A 70 -4.18 7.59 0.96
CA LYS A 70 -4.87 7.55 -0.33
C LYS A 70 -5.90 8.66 -0.51
N ILE A 71 -6.67 8.97 0.53
CA ILE A 71 -7.61 10.10 0.52
C ILE A 71 -6.84 11.41 0.31
N LEU A 72 -5.82 11.64 1.14
CA LEU A 72 -5.04 12.88 1.11
C LEU A 72 -4.30 13.07 -0.21
N THR A 73 -3.65 12.03 -0.73
CA THR A 73 -2.91 12.14 -2.00
C THR A 73 -3.83 12.39 -3.18
N MET A 74 -5.02 11.78 -3.18
CA MET A 74 -6.01 11.99 -4.21
C MET A 74 -6.65 13.38 -4.15
N GLU A 75 -6.95 13.88 -2.95
CA GLU A 75 -7.52 15.20 -2.73
C GLU A 75 -6.52 16.32 -3.06
N LEU A 76 -5.28 16.18 -2.58
CA LEU A 76 -4.27 17.24 -2.70
C LEU A 76 -3.52 17.22 -4.03
N PHE A 77 -3.30 16.04 -4.61
CA PHE A 77 -2.43 15.89 -5.78
C PHE A 77 -3.12 15.25 -6.98
N GLY A 78 -4.36 14.80 -6.85
CA GLY A 78 -5.11 14.25 -7.97
C GLY A 78 -4.46 13.00 -8.58
N SER A 79 -4.03 12.03 -7.76
CA SER A 79 -3.44 10.78 -8.28
C SER A 79 -4.35 10.09 -9.30
N ASP A 80 -3.73 9.59 -10.37
CA ASP A 80 -4.32 8.71 -11.38
C ASP A 80 -4.18 7.24 -10.95
N TRP A 81 -3.10 6.95 -10.21
CA TRP A 81 -2.76 5.62 -9.71
C TRP A 81 -2.26 5.65 -8.29
N ASP A 82 -2.67 4.64 -7.53
CA ASP A 82 -2.09 4.28 -6.24
C ASP A 82 -1.25 3.03 -6.42
N THR A 83 0.02 3.06 -6.01
CA THR A 83 0.93 1.91 -6.13
C THR A 83 1.73 1.65 -4.85
N GLY A 84 2.20 0.42 -4.67
CA GLY A 84 3.11 0.06 -3.59
C GLY A 84 3.89 -1.21 -3.93
N ILE A 85 4.98 -1.45 -3.19
CA ILE A 85 5.72 -2.71 -3.26
C ILE A 85 5.53 -3.48 -1.96
N VAL A 86 5.13 -4.75 -2.08
CA VAL A 86 4.93 -5.65 -0.94
C VAL A 86 5.86 -6.85 -1.05
N LEU A 87 6.62 -7.12 0.01
CA LEU A 87 7.48 -8.31 0.10
C LEU A 87 6.62 -9.59 0.23
N SER A 88 7.13 -10.72 -0.27
CA SER A 88 6.44 -12.02 -0.25
C SER A 88 5.82 -12.39 1.12
N ASN A 89 6.57 -12.21 2.22
CA ASN A 89 6.07 -12.50 3.57
C ASN A 89 4.83 -11.70 3.97
N SER A 90 4.69 -10.47 3.45
CA SER A 90 3.53 -9.62 3.66
C SER A 90 2.41 -9.94 2.67
N ALA A 91 2.76 -10.24 1.41
CA ALA A 91 1.81 -10.61 0.36
C ALA A 91 1.01 -11.88 0.70
N GLN A 92 1.60 -12.81 1.45
CA GLN A 92 0.94 -14.04 1.92
C GLN A 92 -0.08 -13.80 3.05
N ARG A 93 -0.06 -12.62 3.69
CA ARG A 93 -0.94 -12.30 4.82
C ARG A 93 -2.21 -11.65 4.31
N ARG A 94 -3.26 -12.45 4.07
CA ARG A 94 -4.56 -11.98 3.55
C ARG A 94 -5.12 -10.76 4.29
N ASN A 95 -5.12 -10.77 5.63
CA ASN A 95 -5.64 -9.65 6.42
C ASN A 95 -4.83 -8.36 6.23
N LEU A 96 -3.50 -8.47 6.08
CA LEU A 96 -2.65 -7.31 5.83
C LEU A 96 -2.86 -6.77 4.41
N MET A 97 -2.99 -7.65 3.42
CA MET A 97 -3.29 -7.25 2.04
C MET A 97 -4.66 -6.59 1.92
N ALA A 98 -5.66 -7.11 2.63
CA ALA A 98 -6.99 -6.48 2.73
C ALA A 98 -6.89 -5.10 3.39
N ALA A 99 -6.13 -4.97 4.49
CA ALA A 99 -5.91 -3.69 5.16
C ALA A 99 -5.18 -2.68 4.26
N TYR A 100 -4.34 -3.11 3.32
CA TYR A 100 -3.72 -2.20 2.37
C TYR A 100 -4.70 -1.66 1.32
N GLY A 101 -5.79 -2.39 1.03
CA GLY A 101 -6.89 -1.90 0.20
C GLY A 101 -6.48 -1.52 -1.22
N PHE A 102 -5.61 -2.31 -1.87
CA PHE A 102 -5.31 -2.17 -3.30
C PHE A 102 -6.14 -3.15 -4.12
N ALA A 103 -6.56 -2.74 -5.31
CA ALA A 103 -7.42 -3.53 -6.18
C ALA A 103 -6.71 -4.75 -6.78
N LYS A 104 -5.39 -4.65 -7.01
CA LYS A 104 -4.56 -5.71 -7.60
C LYS A 104 -3.26 -5.88 -6.82
N ALA A 105 -2.77 -7.12 -6.82
CA ALA A 105 -1.44 -7.50 -6.34
C ALA A 105 -0.84 -8.50 -7.34
N GLU A 106 0.28 -8.13 -7.96
CA GLU A 106 0.89 -8.87 -9.07
C GLU A 106 2.36 -9.12 -8.77
N LEU A 107 2.84 -10.34 -9.01
CA LEU A 107 4.27 -10.63 -8.93
C LEU A 107 5.01 -9.69 -9.88
N CYS A 108 5.95 -8.91 -9.36
CA CYS A 108 6.67 -7.92 -10.17
C CYS A 108 8.16 -8.19 -10.26
N TYR A 109 8.74 -8.94 -9.32
CA TYR A 109 10.16 -9.25 -9.31
C TYR A 109 10.44 -10.49 -8.46
N SER A 110 11.39 -11.31 -8.89
CA SER A 110 11.94 -12.41 -8.10
C SER A 110 13.40 -12.64 -8.50
N GLY A 111 14.32 -12.42 -7.56
CA GLY A 111 15.76 -12.54 -7.81
C GLY A 111 16.59 -11.75 -6.81
N PHE A 112 17.89 -11.63 -7.08
CA PHE A 112 18.81 -10.90 -6.20
C PHE A 112 18.52 -9.39 -6.21
N PHE A 113 18.02 -8.87 -5.08
CA PHE A 113 17.72 -7.46 -4.92
C PHE A 113 18.91 -6.71 -4.29
N PRO A 114 19.65 -5.90 -5.06
CA PRO A 114 20.88 -5.26 -4.58
C PRO A 114 20.72 -4.42 -3.32
N PRO A 115 19.62 -3.64 -3.12
CA PRO A 115 19.46 -2.80 -1.94
C PRO A 115 19.43 -3.55 -0.61
N LEU A 116 18.95 -4.80 -0.60
CA LEU A 116 18.96 -5.65 0.61
C LEU A 116 20.05 -6.72 0.59
N ARG A 117 20.85 -6.77 -0.49
CA ARG A 117 21.96 -7.72 -0.70
C ARG A 117 21.54 -9.19 -0.50
N ARG A 118 20.33 -9.53 -0.94
CA ARG A 118 19.76 -10.88 -0.86
C ARG A 118 18.71 -11.09 -1.93
N ASP A 119 18.36 -12.35 -2.17
CA ASP A 119 17.21 -12.69 -3.01
C ASP A 119 15.91 -12.24 -2.36
N GLU A 120 15.05 -11.67 -3.18
CA GLU A 120 13.75 -11.17 -2.76
C GLU A 120 12.69 -11.44 -3.82
N THR A 121 11.45 -11.51 -3.35
CA THR A 121 10.26 -11.58 -4.20
C THR A 121 9.30 -10.45 -3.81
N PHE A 122 8.94 -9.65 -4.80
CA PHE A 122 8.09 -8.47 -4.62
C PHE A 122 6.81 -8.60 -5.43
N PHE A 123 5.75 -8.03 -4.86
CA PHE A 123 4.48 -7.83 -5.51
C PHE A 123 4.24 -6.34 -5.70
N LEU A 124 3.89 -5.94 -6.92
CA LEU A 124 3.32 -4.62 -7.19
C LEU A 124 1.86 -4.66 -6.78
N VAL A 125 1.49 -3.82 -5.82
CA VAL A 125 0.09 -3.56 -5.50
C VAL A 125 -0.36 -2.27 -6.18
N ARG A 126 -1.56 -2.25 -6.75
CA ARG A 126 -2.06 -1.08 -7.49
C ARG A 126 -3.58 -0.94 -7.47
N SER A 127 -4.02 0.32 -7.60
CA SER A 127 -5.40 0.72 -7.90
C SER A 127 -5.39 1.90 -8.88
N THR A 128 -6.36 1.96 -9.80
CA THR A 128 -6.67 3.22 -10.49
C THR A 128 -7.38 4.18 -9.55
N ARG A 129 -7.43 5.46 -9.91
CA ARG A 129 -8.23 6.47 -9.22
C ARG A 129 -9.68 6.02 -9.02
N GLU A 130 -10.33 5.47 -10.05
CA GLU A 130 -11.72 5.02 -9.98
C GLU A 130 -11.89 3.88 -8.99
N GLN A 131 -10.96 2.93 -8.97
CA GLN A 131 -10.97 1.82 -8.02
C GLN A 131 -10.81 2.32 -6.59
N THR A 132 -9.88 3.24 -6.35
CA THR A 132 -9.71 3.85 -5.02
C THR A 132 -10.97 4.60 -4.61
N LEU A 133 -11.53 5.46 -5.46
CA LEU A 133 -12.77 6.20 -5.17
C LEU A 133 -13.96 5.29 -4.87
N HIS A 134 -14.07 4.15 -5.55
CA HIS A 134 -15.10 3.15 -5.30
C HIS A 134 -14.97 2.55 -3.89
N ASP A 135 -13.75 2.23 -3.46
CA ASP A 135 -13.52 1.52 -2.20
C ASP A 135 -13.45 2.45 -0.97
N LEU A 136 -13.14 3.74 -1.17
CA LEU A 136 -12.96 4.71 -0.09
C LEU A 136 -14.15 4.84 0.89
N PRO A 137 -15.42 4.90 0.46
CA PRO A 137 -16.55 5.06 1.38
C PRO A 137 -16.64 3.93 2.43
N ALA A 138 -16.37 2.69 2.03
CA ALA A 138 -16.37 1.56 2.94
C ALA A 138 -15.28 1.70 4.01
N VAL A 139 -14.10 2.18 3.61
CA VAL A 139 -12.99 2.38 4.55
C VAL A 139 -13.28 3.52 5.53
N ILE A 140 -13.80 4.65 5.06
CA ILE A 140 -14.20 5.77 5.92
C ILE A 140 -15.27 5.33 6.94
N THR A 141 -16.21 4.49 6.52
CA THR A 141 -17.29 3.99 7.38
C THR A 141 -16.73 3.06 8.47
N GLY A 142 -15.85 2.12 8.12
CA GLY A 142 -15.18 1.25 9.10
C GLY A 142 -14.38 2.04 10.14
N LEU A 143 -13.66 3.10 9.72
CA LEU A 143 -12.93 3.99 10.63
C LEU A 143 -13.85 4.74 11.62
N ARG A 144 -15.09 5.03 11.24
CA ARG A 144 -16.07 5.69 12.11
C ARG A 144 -16.69 4.72 13.11
N GLU A 145 -17.02 3.51 12.68
CA GLU A 145 -17.63 2.47 13.52
C GLU A 145 -16.66 1.97 14.60
N ASP A 146 -15.37 1.84 14.27
CA ASP A 146 -14.32 1.51 15.25
C ASP A 146 -14.02 2.65 16.25
N GLY A 147 -14.52 3.86 15.98
CA GLY A 147 -14.34 5.06 16.80
C GLY A 147 -15.51 5.39 17.74
N GLU A 148 -16.62 4.66 17.67
CA GLU A 148 -17.69 4.79 18.67
C GLU A 148 -17.30 4.03 19.94
N GLU A 149 -17.05 4.77 21.05
CA GLU A 149 -16.90 4.14 22.36
C GLU A 149 -18.15 3.28 22.66
N PRO A 150 -17.99 2.10 23.29
CA PRO A 150 -19.13 1.30 23.68
C PRO A 150 -20.02 2.14 24.59
N VAL A 151 -21.26 2.38 24.17
CA VAL A 151 -22.29 2.97 25.01
C VAL A 151 -22.40 2.08 26.24
N LEU A 152 -21.82 2.52 27.36
CA LEU A 152 -22.04 1.91 28.67
C LEU A 152 -23.54 2.03 28.94
N THR A 153 -24.26 0.96 28.63
CA THR A 153 -25.62 0.79 29.10
C THR A 153 -25.54 0.66 30.61
N THR A 154 -25.72 1.78 31.30
CA THR A 154 -25.99 1.79 32.73
C THR A 154 -27.28 1.00 32.94
N ARG A 155 -27.14 -0.29 33.26
CA ARG A 155 -28.23 -1.09 33.82
C ARG A 155 -28.63 -0.44 35.14
N THR A 156 -29.61 0.44 35.09
CA THR A 156 -30.35 0.87 36.27
C THR A 156 -30.96 -0.38 36.90
N GLY A 157 -30.50 -0.70 38.11
CA GLY A 157 -31.00 -1.83 38.87
C GLY A 157 -32.51 -1.72 39.10
N SER A 158 -33.19 -2.85 38.94
CA SER A 158 -34.47 -3.10 39.56
C SER A 158 -34.33 -4.35 40.41
N ARG A 159 -34.17 -4.16 41.73
CA ARG A 159 -34.57 -5.12 42.74
C ARG A 159 -36.00 -4.74 43.12
N ASN A 160 -36.97 -5.47 42.59
CA ASN A 160 -38.24 -5.72 43.25
C ASN A 160 -38.16 -7.19 43.69
N GLY A 161 -38.34 -7.56 44.95
CA GLY A 161 -39.36 -7.11 45.89
C GLY A 161 -40.25 -8.32 46.12
#